data_AF-A0A6N8F6L1-F1
#
_entry.id   AF-A0A6N8F6L1-F1
#
_cell.length_a   1.000
_cell.length_b   1.000
_cell.length_c   1.000
_cell.angle_alpha   90.00
_cell.angle_beta   90.00
_cell.angle_gamma   90.00
#
_symmetry.space_group_name_H-M   'P 1'
#
loop_
_entity.id
_entity.type
_entity.pdbx_description
1 polymer ?
#
loop_
_entity_poly.entity_id
_entity_poly.type
_entity_poly.pdbx_seq_one_letter_code
_entity_poly.pdbx_strand_id
1 'polypeptide(L)'
;MEALIRFGYGELGSPKMGALIVLLFVFLFKVIKSRIDRGREEKTTRISEMIAEIEKKGSPKYHFTVEQIFQNRFGVLIDYPVINFFLKSKTPTSDILSYIQGRRYIEFCGDYKEIRYKNKITTRRLTFKKWSLYCSYCVSFFIAIGLIVIIPQVPFDDTSSFPIYLIFVLSAFLWGYLSLDEALKPESAALLYKKYNKSLQQDK
;
A
#
# COMPACT_ATOMS: atom_id res chain seq x y z
N MET A 1 -24.28 -4.06 -26.80
CA MET A 1 -23.84 -3.85 -25.40
C MET A 1 -24.77 -2.90 -24.65
N GLU A 2 -25.08 -1.74 -25.21
CA GLU A 2 -25.98 -0.74 -24.59
C GLU A 2 -27.40 -1.29 -24.29
N ALA A 3 -27.99 -2.05 -25.22
CA ALA A 3 -29.29 -2.70 -25.03
C ALA A 3 -29.29 -3.75 -23.90
N LEU A 4 -28.14 -4.40 -23.66
CA LEU A 4 -27.98 -5.44 -22.63
C LEU A 4 -27.87 -4.81 -21.22
N ILE A 5 -27.23 -3.64 -21.15
CA ILE A 5 -27.15 -2.84 -19.92
C ILE A 5 -28.52 -2.22 -19.61
N ARG A 6 -29.21 -1.64 -20.61
CA ARG A 6 -30.57 -1.11 -20.43
C ARG A 6 -31.58 -2.19 -20.06
N PHE A 7 -31.46 -3.40 -20.64
CA PHE A 7 -32.25 -4.57 -20.25
C PHE A 7 -31.97 -4.99 -18.80
N GLY A 8 -30.69 -5.05 -18.39
CA GLY A 8 -30.31 -5.33 -17.01
C GLY A 8 -30.88 -4.32 -16.00
N TYR A 9 -30.87 -3.02 -16.34
CA TYR A 9 -31.48 -1.98 -15.50
C TYR A 9 -33.01 -2.02 -15.50
N GLY A 10 -33.64 -2.40 -16.62
CA GLY A 10 -35.08 -2.58 -16.73
C GLY A 10 -35.62 -3.76 -15.91
N GLU A 11 -34.89 -4.87 -15.87
CA GLU A 11 -35.25 -6.09 -15.12
C GLU A 11 -34.93 -6.01 -13.62
N LEU A 12 -33.80 -5.39 -13.24
CA LEU A 12 -33.34 -5.36 -11.84
C LEU A 12 -33.93 -4.19 -11.03
N GLY A 13 -34.23 -3.06 -11.67
CA GLY A 13 -34.65 -1.84 -10.97
C GLY A 13 -33.52 -1.16 -10.18
N SER A 14 -33.66 0.15 -9.93
CA SER A 14 -32.63 0.97 -9.25
C SER A 14 -32.19 0.47 -7.86
N PRO A 15 -33.05 -0.12 -6.99
CA PRO A 15 -32.60 -0.55 -5.67
C PRO A 15 -31.76 -1.84 -5.71
N LYS A 16 -32.05 -2.77 -6.62
CA LYS A 16 -31.25 -4.01 -6.76
C LYS A 16 -29.91 -3.73 -7.43
N MET A 17 -29.86 -2.77 -8.37
CA MET A 17 -28.60 -2.28 -8.93
C MET A 17 -27.72 -1.60 -7.88
N GLY A 18 -28.31 -0.79 -6.98
CA GLY A 18 -27.60 -0.24 -5.83
C GLY A 18 -26.99 -1.32 -4.93
N ALA A 19 -27.76 -2.36 -4.60
CA ALA A 19 -27.26 -3.49 -3.82
C ALA A 19 -26.12 -4.25 -4.54
N LEU A 20 -26.24 -4.45 -5.85
CA LEU A 20 -25.23 -5.10 -6.69
C LEU A 20 -23.93 -4.29 -6.71
N ILE A 21 -24.02 -2.96 -6.78
CA ILE A 21 -22.86 -2.06 -6.75
C ILE A 21 -22.18 -2.04 -5.38
N VAL A 22 -22.95 -2.05 -4.29
CA VAL A 22 -22.40 -2.19 -2.92
C VAL A 22 -21.69 -3.54 -2.77
N LEU A 23 -22.26 -4.62 -3.29
CA LEU A 23 -21.62 -5.93 -3.31
C LEU A 23 -20.34 -5.92 -4.16
N LEU A 24 -20.36 -5.26 -5.32
CA LEU A 24 -19.20 -5.12 -6.21
C LEU A 24 -18.10 -4.29 -5.54
N PHE A 25 -18.45 -3.24 -4.78
CA PHE A 25 -17.52 -2.48 -3.95
C PHE A 25 -16.87 -3.35 -2.88
N VAL A 26 -17.68 -4.07 -2.09
CA VAL A 26 -17.17 -4.95 -1.03
C VAL A 26 -16.26 -6.04 -1.62
N PHE A 27 -16.64 -6.60 -2.77
CA PHE A 27 -15.84 -7.57 -3.49
C PHE A 27 -14.51 -6.99 -3.98
N LEU A 28 -14.54 -5.85 -4.68
CA LEU A 28 -13.33 -5.17 -5.17
C LEU A 28 -12.40 -4.79 -4.02
N PHE A 29 -12.94 -4.22 -2.94
CA PHE A 29 -12.19 -3.92 -1.73
C PHE A 29 -11.52 -5.17 -1.15
N LYS A 30 -12.27 -6.27 -1.05
CA LYS A 30 -11.74 -7.55 -0.54
C LYS A 30 -10.65 -8.12 -1.45
N VAL A 31 -10.81 -8.05 -2.78
CA VAL A 31 -9.82 -8.51 -3.74
C VAL A 31 -8.55 -7.66 -3.69
N ILE A 32 -8.69 -6.34 -3.69
CA ILE A 32 -7.56 -5.40 -3.59
C ILE A 32 -6.82 -5.62 -2.27
N LYS A 33 -7.54 -5.65 -1.15
CA LYS A 33 -6.97 -5.91 0.18
C LYS A 33 -6.26 -7.27 0.21
N SER A 34 -6.87 -8.32 -0.29
CA SER A 34 -6.26 -9.66 -0.35
C SER A 34 -5.01 -9.71 -1.22
N ARG A 35 -4.95 -8.96 -2.32
CA ARG A 35 -3.75 -8.85 -3.17
C ARG A 35 -2.63 -8.11 -2.45
N ILE A 36 -2.96 -7.04 -1.72
CA ILE A 36 -2.00 -6.30 -0.88
C ILE A 36 -1.47 -7.20 0.24
N ASP A 37 -2.36 -7.91 0.93
CA ASP A 37 -2.02 -8.81 2.02
C ASP A 37 -1.15 -9.98 1.51
N ARG A 38 -1.51 -10.63 0.39
CA ARG A 38 -0.67 -11.66 -0.26
C ARG A 38 0.69 -11.13 -0.68
N GLY A 39 0.75 -9.95 -1.29
CA GLY A 39 2.02 -9.33 -1.66
C GLY A 39 2.89 -9.02 -0.44
N ARG A 40 2.27 -8.72 0.70
CA ARG A 40 2.97 -8.54 1.97
C ARG A 40 3.45 -9.87 2.55
N GLU A 41 2.62 -10.91 2.54
CA GLU A 41 2.97 -12.26 2.99
C GLU A 41 4.12 -12.83 2.17
N GLU A 42 4.06 -12.77 0.84
CA GLU A 42 5.14 -13.24 -0.04
C GLU A 42 6.46 -12.51 0.23
N LYS A 43 6.43 -11.18 0.39
CA LYS A 43 7.61 -10.41 0.77
C LYS A 43 8.11 -10.79 2.17
N THR A 44 7.20 -11.05 3.10
CA THR A 44 7.52 -11.47 4.47
C THR A 44 8.23 -12.83 4.46
N THR A 45 7.69 -13.82 3.75
CA THR A 45 8.31 -15.15 3.61
C THR A 45 9.71 -15.05 3.00
N ARG A 46 9.86 -14.30 1.90
CA ARG A 46 11.16 -14.10 1.25
C ARG A 46 12.20 -13.42 2.14
N ILE A 47 11.78 -12.42 2.93
CA ILE A 47 12.68 -11.78 3.90
C ILE A 47 13.07 -12.80 4.98
N SER A 48 12.11 -13.57 5.50
CA SER A 48 12.37 -14.56 6.55
C SER A 48 13.34 -15.66 6.10
N GLU A 49 13.20 -16.17 4.87
CA GLU A 49 14.12 -17.14 4.27
C GLU A 49 15.55 -16.59 4.22
N MET A 50 15.69 -15.34 3.79
CA MET A 50 16.99 -14.70 3.65
C MET A 50 17.62 -14.39 5.02
N ILE A 51 16.83 -14.02 6.03
CA ILE A 51 17.33 -13.88 7.41
C ILE A 51 17.95 -15.21 7.89
N ALA A 52 17.25 -16.32 7.65
CA ALA A 52 17.75 -17.65 8.00
C ALA A 52 19.03 -18.04 7.21
N GLU A 53 19.20 -17.58 5.96
CA GLU A 53 20.43 -17.77 5.20
C GLU A 53 21.60 -16.94 5.73
N ILE A 54 21.33 -15.72 6.20
CA ILE A 54 22.35 -14.81 6.78
C ILE A 54 22.84 -15.35 8.11
N GLU A 55 21.93 -15.81 8.99
CA GLU A 55 22.29 -16.40 10.29
C GLU A 55 23.20 -17.63 10.16
N LYS A 56 23.07 -18.39 9.06
CA LYS A 56 23.89 -19.59 8.81
C LYS A 56 25.30 -19.30 8.29
N LYS A 57 25.60 -18.08 7.81
CA LYS A 57 26.84 -17.77 7.07
C LYS A 57 27.45 -16.43 7.50
N GLY A 58 28.12 -16.42 8.65
CA GLY A 58 28.72 -15.21 9.24
C GLY A 58 30.14 -14.86 8.76
N SER A 59 30.32 -14.40 7.52
CA SER A 59 31.64 -13.87 7.08
C SER A 59 31.54 -12.51 6.36
N PRO A 60 32.54 -11.62 6.45
CA PRO A 60 32.43 -10.22 6.00
C PRO A 60 32.26 -10.01 4.48
N LYS A 61 32.58 -11.01 3.64
CA LYS A 61 32.20 -11.02 2.20
C LYS A 61 30.67 -11.10 1.98
N TYR A 62 29.90 -11.38 3.02
CA TYR A 62 28.44 -11.46 2.96
C TYR A 62 27.76 -10.11 2.99
N HIS A 63 28.38 -9.03 3.47
CA HIS A 63 27.67 -7.75 3.61
C HIS A 63 27.21 -7.20 2.25
N PHE A 64 28.13 -7.07 1.29
CA PHE A 64 27.81 -6.64 -0.08
C PHE A 64 26.87 -7.63 -0.79
N THR A 65 27.08 -8.93 -0.59
CA THR A 65 26.24 -9.99 -1.17
C THR A 65 24.80 -9.89 -0.67
N VAL A 66 24.62 -9.62 0.63
CA VAL A 66 23.31 -9.44 1.28
C VAL A 66 22.61 -8.19 0.75
N GLU A 67 23.32 -7.07 0.64
CA GLU A 67 22.79 -5.83 0.06
C GLU A 67 22.30 -6.03 -1.38
N GLN A 68 23.10 -6.74 -2.20
CA GLN A 68 22.75 -7.10 -3.58
C GLN A 68 21.53 -8.02 -3.66
N ILE A 69 21.42 -9.02 -2.77
CA ILE A 69 20.25 -9.91 -2.71
C ILE A 69 18.99 -9.12 -2.35
N PHE A 70 19.09 -8.20 -1.40
CA PHE A 70 17.99 -7.30 -1.03
C PHE A 70 17.57 -6.42 -2.20
N GLN A 71 18.53 -5.80 -2.88
CA GLN A 71 18.27 -4.96 -4.04
C GLN A 71 17.58 -5.76 -5.15
N ASN A 72 18.07 -6.96 -5.46
CA ASN A 72 17.52 -7.80 -6.53
C ASN A 72 16.10 -8.32 -6.22
N ARG A 73 15.81 -8.65 -4.96
CA ARG A 73 14.50 -9.21 -4.57
C ARG A 73 13.44 -8.16 -4.25
N PHE A 74 13.84 -6.99 -3.74
CA PHE A 74 12.90 -5.96 -3.26
C PHE A 74 13.00 -4.63 -4.02
N GLY A 75 13.92 -4.52 -4.98
CA GLY A 75 14.13 -3.30 -5.79
C GLY A 75 14.70 -2.13 -4.98
N VAL A 76 15.20 -2.40 -3.76
CA VAL A 76 15.61 -1.38 -2.80
C VAL A 76 16.97 -1.76 -2.24
N LEU A 77 17.97 -0.93 -2.51
CA LEU A 77 19.26 -1.01 -1.84
C LEU A 77 19.09 -0.57 -0.38
N ILE A 78 19.45 -1.46 0.55
CA ILE A 78 19.46 -1.22 1.99
C ILE A 78 20.85 -1.58 2.48
N ASP A 79 21.49 -0.67 3.20
CA ASP A 79 22.83 -0.91 3.72
C ASP A 79 22.82 -2.02 4.78
N TYR A 80 23.86 -2.84 4.81
CA TYR A 80 24.00 -3.95 5.74
C TYR A 80 23.86 -3.53 7.22
N PRO A 81 24.39 -2.38 7.69
CA PRO A 81 24.16 -1.92 9.06
C PRO A 81 22.68 -1.76 9.42
N VAL A 82 21.85 -1.28 8.49
CA VAL A 82 20.40 -1.16 8.65
C VAL A 82 19.73 -2.54 8.75
N ILE A 83 20.15 -3.46 7.88
CA ILE A 83 19.66 -4.85 7.90
C ILE A 83 20.01 -5.48 9.25
N ASN A 84 21.27 -5.38 9.67
CA ASN A 84 21.77 -5.92 10.93
C ASN A 84 21.07 -5.30 12.16
N PHE A 85 20.71 -4.02 12.11
CA PHE A 85 19.91 -3.38 13.15
C PHE A 85 18.55 -4.08 13.30
N PHE A 86 17.85 -4.33 12.19
CA PHE A 86 16.55 -5.00 12.23
C PHE A 86 16.64 -6.49 12.55
N LEU A 87 17.71 -7.18 12.14
CA LEU A 87 17.95 -8.59 12.48
C LEU A 87 17.98 -8.84 13.98
N LYS A 88 18.41 -7.87 14.78
CA LYS A 88 18.44 -7.95 16.25
C LYS A 88 17.07 -7.78 16.91
N SER A 89 16.02 -7.45 16.14
CA SER A 89 14.68 -7.23 16.67
C SER A 89 13.92 -8.55 16.86
N LYS A 90 12.87 -8.52 17.71
CA LYS A 90 11.97 -9.67 17.89
C LYS A 90 11.14 -10.00 16.64
N THR A 91 10.98 -9.06 15.72
CA THR A 91 10.18 -9.22 14.49
C THR A 91 10.90 -8.62 13.28
N PRO A 92 12.07 -9.17 12.92
CA PRO A 92 13.00 -8.57 11.96
C PRO A 92 12.36 -8.42 10.57
N THR A 93 11.62 -9.43 10.15
CA THR A 93 10.91 -9.48 8.87
C THR A 93 9.90 -8.35 8.71
N SER A 94 9.07 -8.11 9.74
CA SER A 94 8.04 -7.06 9.73
C SER A 94 8.65 -5.67 9.73
N ASP A 95 9.76 -5.50 10.45
CA ASP A 95 10.45 -4.22 10.54
C ASP A 95 11.15 -3.85 9.24
N ILE A 96 11.85 -4.81 8.61
CA ILE A 96 12.48 -4.60 7.31
C ILE A 96 11.44 -4.25 6.25
N LEU A 97 10.30 -4.94 6.24
CA LEU A 97 9.21 -4.64 5.31
C LEU A 97 8.62 -3.24 5.56
N SER A 98 8.40 -2.89 6.82
CA SER A 98 7.93 -1.56 7.20
C SER A 98 8.94 -0.47 6.88
N TYR A 99 10.24 -0.76 6.96
CA TYR A 99 11.32 0.13 6.55
C TYR A 99 11.32 0.33 5.03
N ILE A 100 11.26 -0.74 4.24
CA ILE A 100 11.17 -0.67 2.77
C ILE A 100 10.01 0.23 2.32
N GLN A 101 8.84 0.07 2.95
CA GLN A 101 7.66 0.89 2.66
C GLN A 101 7.78 2.33 3.18
N GLY A 102 8.36 2.52 4.37
CA GLY A 102 8.43 3.78 5.09
C GLY A 102 9.67 4.63 4.80
N ARG A 103 10.68 4.12 4.10
CA ARG A 103 12.04 4.72 3.94
C ARG A 103 12.04 6.18 3.46
N ARG A 104 11.00 6.60 2.74
CA ARG A 104 10.86 7.99 2.26
C ARG A 104 10.72 9.00 3.40
N TYR A 105 10.23 8.55 4.56
CA TYR A 105 9.87 9.38 5.70
C TYR A 105 10.81 9.22 6.90
N ILE A 106 11.67 8.21 6.90
CA ILE A 106 12.55 7.87 8.00
C ILE A 106 14.01 7.81 7.54
N GLU A 107 14.91 8.13 8.45
CA GLU A 107 16.35 8.04 8.27
C GLU A 107 17.00 7.46 9.53
N PHE A 108 18.16 6.83 9.35
CA PHE A 108 18.97 6.34 10.44
C PHE A 108 19.99 7.41 10.85
N CYS A 109 20.11 7.68 12.15
CA CYS A 109 21.07 8.61 12.73
C CYS A 109 22.00 7.91 13.73
N GLY A 110 23.18 8.51 13.98
CA GLY A 110 24.12 8.08 15.01
C GLY A 110 24.61 6.64 14.82
N ASP A 111 25.34 6.38 13.73
CA ASP A 111 25.87 5.06 13.38
C ASP A 111 24.80 3.94 13.34
N TYR A 112 23.63 4.25 12.77
CA TYR A 112 22.51 3.31 12.60
C TYR A 112 21.86 2.84 13.92
N LYS A 113 22.01 3.61 15.00
CA LYS A 113 21.43 3.26 16.31
C LYS A 113 20.02 3.82 16.52
N GLU A 114 19.69 4.94 15.88
CA GLU A 114 18.41 5.63 16.08
C GLU A 114 17.68 5.83 14.75
N ILE A 115 16.34 5.81 14.83
CA ILE A 115 15.47 6.10 13.69
C ILE A 115 14.81 7.47 13.92
N ARG A 116 14.98 8.38 12.97
CA ARG A 116 14.37 9.71 12.98
C ARG A 116 13.53 9.93 11.74
N TYR A 117 12.62 10.90 11.82
CA TYR A 117 11.89 11.35 10.65
C TYR A 117 12.75 12.29 9.81
N LYS A 118 12.72 12.09 8.49
CA LYS A 118 13.41 12.93 7.51
C LYS A 118 12.76 14.32 7.42
N ASN A 119 13.53 15.40 7.21
CA ASN A 119 13.04 16.73 6.79
C ASN A 119 11.88 17.35 7.61
N LYS A 120 12.06 17.66 8.90
CA LYS A 120 11.03 18.30 9.77
C LYS A 120 9.66 17.58 9.74
N ILE A 121 9.61 16.32 9.31
CA ILE A 121 8.39 15.52 9.31
C ILE A 121 8.10 15.12 10.76
N THR A 122 6.84 15.26 11.16
CA THR A 122 6.37 14.89 12.48
C THR A 122 5.33 13.79 12.36
N THR A 123 5.14 13.02 13.44
CA THR A 123 4.10 11.98 13.50
C THR A 123 2.72 12.55 13.12
N ARG A 124 2.39 13.76 13.56
CA ARG A 124 1.12 14.43 13.24
C ARG A 124 0.96 14.67 11.73
N ARG A 125 2.03 15.09 11.04
CA ARG A 125 2.03 15.33 9.60
C ARG A 125 1.87 14.02 8.81
N LEU A 126 2.48 12.92 9.28
CA LEU A 126 2.30 11.60 8.68
C LEU A 126 0.87 11.07 8.87
N THR A 127 0.30 11.21 10.07
CA THR A 127 -1.09 10.82 10.34
C THR A 127 -2.08 11.63 9.49
N PHE A 128 -1.86 12.94 9.35
CA PHE A 128 -2.68 13.78 8.48
C PHE A 128 -2.58 13.36 7.01
N LYS A 129 -1.36 13.08 6.52
CA LYS A 129 -1.15 12.61 5.15
C LYS A 129 -1.84 11.27 4.89
N LYS A 130 -1.74 10.31 5.84
CA LYS A 130 -2.48 9.04 5.80
C LYS A 130 -3.99 9.29 5.67
N TRP A 131 -4.53 10.15 6.52
CA TRP A 131 -5.97 10.44 6.53
C TRP A 131 -6.43 11.10 5.22
N SER A 132 -5.67 12.06 4.71
CA SER A 132 -5.92 12.69 3.41
C SER A 132 -5.92 11.69 2.25
N LEU A 133 -5.02 10.70 2.26
CA LEU A 133 -4.98 9.65 1.24
C LEU A 133 -6.19 8.69 1.35
N TYR A 134 -6.64 8.35 2.55
CA TYR A 134 -7.88 7.59 2.71
C TYR A 134 -9.11 8.39 2.28
N CYS A 135 -9.16 9.70 2.54
CA CYS A 135 -10.22 10.54 2.00
C CYS A 135 -10.20 10.52 0.47
N SER A 136 -9.02 10.63 -0.16
CA SER A 136 -8.90 10.54 -1.62
C SER A 136 -9.37 9.19 -2.16
N TYR A 137 -9.02 8.08 -1.49
CA TYR A 137 -9.54 6.75 -1.79
C TYR A 137 -11.08 6.74 -1.75
N CYS A 138 -11.69 7.18 -0.65
CA CYS A 138 -13.14 7.18 -0.50
C CYS A 138 -13.82 8.03 -1.60
N VAL A 139 -13.34 9.26 -1.82
CA VAL A 139 -13.91 10.18 -2.83
C VAL A 139 -13.82 9.57 -4.23
N SER A 140 -12.66 9.03 -4.61
CA SER A 140 -12.48 8.39 -5.92
C SER A 140 -13.42 7.20 -6.14
N PHE A 141 -13.67 6.42 -5.08
CA PHE A 141 -14.58 5.28 -5.15
C PHE A 141 -16.04 5.72 -5.26
N PHE A 142 -16.45 6.76 -4.52
CA PHE A 142 -17.79 7.35 -4.66
C PHE A 142 -18.01 7.93 -6.05
N ILE A 143 -17.00 8.59 -6.64
CA ILE A 143 -17.08 9.08 -8.02
C ILE A 143 -17.23 7.91 -8.99
N ALA A 144 -16.42 6.87 -8.87
CA ALA A 144 -16.50 5.69 -9.75
C ALA A 144 -17.87 4.99 -9.66
N ILE A 145 -18.38 4.80 -8.44
CA ILE A 145 -19.72 4.25 -8.21
C ILE A 145 -20.79 5.17 -8.80
N GLY A 146 -20.72 6.47 -8.51
CA GLY A 146 -21.68 7.46 -8.99
C GLY A 146 -21.78 7.45 -10.51
N LEU A 147 -20.64 7.38 -11.19
CA LEU A 147 -20.57 7.18 -12.64
C LEU A 147 -21.29 5.89 -13.04
N ILE A 148 -20.98 4.74 -12.43
CA ILE A 148 -21.66 3.48 -12.76
C ILE A 148 -23.18 3.58 -12.60
N VAL A 149 -23.68 4.24 -11.55
CA VAL A 149 -25.12 4.39 -11.29
C VAL A 149 -25.81 5.19 -12.38
N ILE A 150 -25.20 6.26 -12.88
CA ILE A 150 -25.82 7.16 -13.87
C ILE A 150 -25.68 6.67 -15.31
N ILE A 151 -24.90 5.61 -15.58
CA ILE A 151 -24.75 5.00 -16.92
C ILE A 151 -26.07 4.91 -17.71
N PRO A 152 -27.22 4.45 -17.15
CA PRO A 152 -28.47 4.32 -17.90
C PRO A 152 -29.06 5.64 -18.38
N GLN A 153 -28.69 6.73 -17.73
CA GLN A 153 -29.21 8.08 -17.98
C GLN A 153 -28.29 8.87 -18.92
N VAL A 154 -27.10 8.35 -19.22
CA VAL A 154 -26.15 9.01 -20.13
C VAL A 154 -26.55 8.67 -21.57
N PRO A 155 -26.90 9.66 -22.40
CA PRO A 155 -27.07 9.45 -23.83
C PRO A 155 -25.68 9.24 -24.45
N PHE A 156 -25.36 7.99 -24.81
CA PHE A 156 -24.13 7.68 -25.53
C PHE A 156 -24.35 7.88 -27.02
N ASP A 157 -24.11 9.11 -27.49
CA ASP A 157 -24.08 9.41 -28.92
C ASP A 157 -22.71 8.95 -29.47
N ASP A 158 -22.70 8.15 -30.54
CA ASP A 158 -21.54 7.59 -31.25
C ASP A 158 -20.71 6.47 -30.60
N THR A 159 -19.95 5.76 -31.43
CA THR A 159 -19.13 4.58 -31.08
C THR A 159 -18.02 4.83 -30.05
N SER A 160 -17.59 6.09 -29.84
CA SER A 160 -16.44 6.44 -28.98
C SER A 160 -16.80 6.97 -27.59
N SER A 161 -18.03 7.40 -27.35
CA SER A 161 -18.43 8.03 -26.07
C SER A 161 -18.49 7.02 -24.92
N PHE A 162 -18.97 5.79 -25.17
CA PHE A 162 -19.00 4.72 -24.16
C PHE A 162 -17.60 4.22 -23.74
N PRO A 163 -16.65 3.92 -24.64
CA PRO A 163 -15.28 3.58 -24.25
C PRO A 163 -14.58 4.66 -23.40
N ILE A 164 -14.76 5.93 -23.74
CA ILE A 164 -14.18 7.05 -22.97
C ILE A 164 -14.78 7.09 -21.57
N TYR A 165 -16.09 6.90 -21.45
CA TYR A 165 -16.78 6.82 -20.16
C TYR A 165 -16.22 5.69 -19.27
N LEU A 166 -16.00 4.52 -19.86
CA LEU A 166 -15.43 3.37 -19.17
C LEU A 166 -13.99 3.64 -18.71
N ILE A 167 -13.18 4.33 -19.52
CA ILE A 167 -11.83 4.77 -19.12
C ILE A 167 -11.90 5.71 -17.91
N PHE A 168 -12.86 6.63 -17.84
CA PHE A 168 -13.04 7.50 -16.67
C PHE A 168 -13.37 6.72 -15.40
N VAL A 169 -14.29 5.74 -15.48
CA VAL A 169 -14.62 4.86 -14.34
C VAL A 169 -13.38 4.09 -13.87
N LEU A 170 -12.64 3.48 -14.80
CA LEU A 170 -11.42 2.73 -14.49
C LEU A 170 -10.33 3.62 -13.90
N SER A 171 -10.17 4.86 -14.40
CA SER A 171 -9.20 5.83 -13.90
C SER A 171 -9.52 6.24 -12.46
N ALA A 172 -10.80 6.42 -12.13
CA ALA A 172 -11.24 6.72 -10.76
C ALA A 172 -10.93 5.56 -9.80
N PHE A 173 -11.17 4.30 -10.21
CA PHE A 173 -10.77 3.13 -9.41
C PHE A 173 -9.25 3.02 -9.26
N LEU A 174 -8.50 3.27 -10.34
CA LEU A 174 -7.04 3.26 -10.31
C LEU A 174 -6.49 4.31 -9.34
N TRP A 175 -7.06 5.51 -9.36
CA TRP A 175 -6.70 6.59 -8.44
C TRP A 175 -6.95 6.21 -6.99
N GLY A 176 -8.08 5.56 -6.70
CA GLY A 176 -8.39 5.04 -5.38
C GLY A 176 -7.37 4.00 -4.93
N TYR A 177 -7.07 3.04 -5.79
CA TYR A 177 -6.06 2.01 -5.52
C TYR A 177 -4.69 2.63 -5.18
N LEU A 178 -4.21 3.58 -6.00
CA LEU A 178 -2.94 4.27 -5.77
C LEU A 178 -2.94 5.07 -4.46
N SER A 179 -4.06 5.70 -4.13
CA SER A 179 -4.22 6.44 -2.87
C SER A 179 -4.10 5.51 -1.65
N LEU A 180 -4.68 4.31 -1.74
CA LEU A 180 -4.62 3.31 -0.68
C LEU A 180 -3.20 2.72 -0.53
N ASP A 181 -2.51 2.42 -1.63
CA ASP A 181 -1.10 1.97 -1.59
C ASP A 181 -0.18 3.04 -1.00
N GLU A 182 -0.34 4.30 -1.40
CA GLU A 182 0.47 5.41 -0.88
C GLU A 182 0.18 5.68 0.61
N ALA A 183 -1.02 5.36 1.11
CA ALA A 183 -1.40 5.52 2.52
C ALA A 183 -0.67 4.54 3.47
N LEU A 184 -0.22 3.38 2.96
CA LEU A 184 0.54 2.41 3.74
C LEU A 184 1.95 2.91 4.09
N LYS A 185 2.57 3.70 3.22
CA LYS A 185 3.93 4.22 3.37
C LYS A 185 4.12 5.11 4.63
N PRO A 186 3.29 6.13 4.88
CA PRO A 186 3.39 6.94 6.11
C PRO A 186 3.02 6.14 7.37
N GLU A 187 2.14 5.14 7.26
CA GLU A 187 1.78 4.26 8.38
C GLU A 187 2.96 3.38 8.81
N SER A 188 3.60 2.70 7.85
CA SER A 188 4.77 1.86 8.12
C SER A 188 5.91 2.67 8.73
N ALA A 189 6.14 3.91 8.26
CA ALA A 189 7.10 4.83 8.86
C ALA A 189 6.77 5.20 10.33
N ALA A 190 5.50 5.54 10.60
CA ALA A 190 5.06 5.93 11.95
C ALA A 190 5.11 4.77 12.95
N LEU A 191 4.73 3.56 12.51
CA LEU A 191 4.80 2.33 13.32
C LEU A 191 6.24 2.02 13.70
N LEU A 192 7.15 2.09 12.73
CA LEU A 192 8.55 1.75 12.93
C LEU A 192 9.25 2.77 13.82
N TYR A 193 9.00 4.06 13.62
CA TYR A 193 9.45 5.11 14.53
C TYR A 193 8.94 4.90 15.97
N LYS A 194 7.65 4.60 16.14
CA LYS A 194 7.05 4.37 17.46
C LYS A 194 7.65 3.15 18.16
N LYS A 195 7.99 2.09 17.42
CA LYS A 195 8.59 0.86 17.96
C LYS A 195 9.99 1.12 18.52
N TYR A 196 10.83 1.82 17.76
CA TYR A 196 12.25 1.98 18.09
C TYR A 196 12.58 3.23 18.92
N ASN A 197 11.71 4.24 18.96
CA ASN A 197 11.89 5.41 19.84
C ASN A 197 11.08 5.37 21.15
N LYS A 198 10.17 4.39 21.34
CA LYS A 198 9.56 4.17 22.67
C LYS A 198 10.48 3.43 23.64
N SER A 199 11.36 2.56 23.13
CA SER A 199 12.35 1.85 23.97
C SER A 199 13.39 2.80 24.56
N LEU A 200 13.67 3.95 23.92
CA LEU A 200 14.55 5.00 24.45
C LEU A 200 13.90 5.88 25.55
N GLN A 201 12.59 5.70 25.82
CA GLN A 201 11.90 6.38 26.93
C GLN A 201 11.80 5.53 28.20
N GLN A 202 12.26 4.27 28.18
CA GLN A 202 12.26 3.39 29.35
C GLN A 202 13.60 3.32 30.10
N ASP A 203 14.64 4.00 29.59
CA ASP A 203 15.96 4.17 30.24
C ASP A 203 16.19 5.63 30.70
N LYS A 204 15.15 6.32 31.17
CA LYS A 204 15.27 7.60 31.90
C LYS A 204 14.53 7.55 33.20
#